data_AF-A0A4V3EBW0-F1
#
_entry.id   AF-A0A4V3EBW0-F1
#
_cell.length_a   1.000
_cell.length_b   1.000
_cell.length_c   1.000
_cell.angle_alpha   90.00
_cell.angle_beta   90.00
_cell.angle_gamma   90.00
#
_symmetry.space_group_name_H-M   'P 1'
#
loop_
_entity.id
_entity.type
_entity.pdbx_description
1 polymer ?
#
loop_
_entity_poly.entity_id
_entity_poly.type
_entity_poly.pdbx_seq_one_letter_code
_entity_poly.pdbx_strand_id
1 'polypeptide(L)'
;MRQPLLALASFAVLAASASAQTYVGSYRVQDGAAWDTNPQVYSAQEAAALLFGGAPTDYAISINPSISNPSTITHTGYYSPWGLECGVFPEGGKVDQGASGYDDPGGINTARSAYVDDNCFEDQTNYVWRVQATPLKATPVPGLGLLGLLSLSAVLGGVGFGLKHRSG
;
A
#
# COMPACT_ATOMS: atom_id res chain seq x y z
N MET A 1 -19.07 59.95 -4.70
CA MET A 1 -17.91 59.21 -5.24
C MET A 1 -17.38 58.27 -4.18
N ARG A 2 -17.68 56.95 -4.23
CA ARG A 2 -16.93 55.87 -3.55
C ARG A 2 -17.18 54.53 -4.28
N GLN A 3 -16.23 54.13 -5.09
CA GLN A 3 -15.88 52.73 -5.41
C GLN A 3 -14.46 52.52 -4.82
N PRO A 4 -13.89 51.31 -4.72
CA PRO A 4 -14.45 49.94 -4.83
C PRO A 4 -13.86 49.00 -3.74
N LEU A 5 -14.20 47.71 -3.74
CA LEU A 5 -13.19 46.65 -3.71
C LEU A 5 -13.84 45.33 -4.14
N LEU A 6 -13.63 44.93 -5.39
CA LEU A 6 -13.87 43.56 -5.84
C LEU A 6 -12.72 42.70 -5.31
N ALA A 7 -13.02 41.74 -4.44
CA ALA A 7 -12.08 40.69 -4.07
C ALA A 7 -12.03 39.62 -5.17
N LEU A 8 -10.87 39.45 -5.82
CA LEU A 8 -10.62 38.28 -6.66
C LEU A 8 -10.34 37.07 -5.76
N ALA A 9 -11.23 36.08 -5.79
CA ALA A 9 -10.98 34.77 -5.20
C ALA A 9 -10.16 33.92 -6.19
N SER A 10 -8.92 33.59 -5.83
CA SER A 10 -8.10 32.63 -6.57
C SER A 10 -8.56 31.21 -6.27
N PHE A 11 -9.13 30.53 -7.27
CA PHE A 11 -9.42 29.09 -7.20
C PHE A 11 -8.13 28.31 -7.49
N ALA A 12 -7.60 27.64 -6.48
CA ALA A 12 -6.57 26.62 -6.67
C ALA A 12 -7.22 25.37 -7.28
N VAL A 13 -6.80 25.00 -8.49
CA VAL A 13 -7.21 23.73 -9.12
C VAL A 13 -6.34 22.62 -8.51
N LEU A 14 -6.95 21.76 -7.69
CA LEU A 14 -6.32 20.51 -7.26
C LEU A 14 -6.27 19.56 -8.47
N ALA A 15 -5.09 19.29 -8.99
CA ALA A 15 -4.90 18.21 -9.97
C ALA A 15 -4.99 16.86 -9.23
N ALA A 16 -5.99 16.05 -9.58
CA ALA A 16 -6.10 14.69 -9.08
C ALA A 16 -5.10 13.79 -9.83
N SER A 17 -4.15 13.18 -9.11
CA SER A 17 -3.31 12.11 -9.67
C SER A 17 -4.15 10.85 -9.86
N ALA A 18 -4.19 10.32 -11.09
CA ALA A 18 -4.68 8.97 -11.32
C ALA A 18 -3.57 7.97 -10.93
N SER A 19 -3.89 6.96 -10.13
CA SER A 19 -2.97 5.86 -9.82
C SER A 19 -3.03 4.81 -10.93
N ALA A 20 -1.94 4.62 -11.67
CA ALA A 20 -1.81 3.47 -12.57
C ALA A 20 -1.63 2.21 -11.72
N GLN A 21 -2.62 1.32 -11.75
CA GLN A 21 -2.56 0.00 -11.14
C GLN A 21 -2.08 -1.02 -12.16
N THR A 22 -1.07 -1.82 -11.80
CA THR A 22 -0.52 -2.88 -12.67
C THR A 22 -0.65 -4.22 -11.99
N TYR A 23 -1.28 -5.20 -12.65
CA TYR A 23 -1.36 -6.57 -12.14
C TYR A 23 0.04 -7.19 -12.07
N VAL A 24 0.37 -7.83 -10.94
CA VAL A 24 1.71 -8.43 -10.74
C VAL A 24 1.68 -9.91 -10.42
N GLY A 25 0.53 -10.46 -10.04
CA GLY A 25 0.39 -11.87 -9.73
C GLY A 25 -0.81 -12.15 -8.85
N SER A 26 -0.91 -13.40 -8.41
CA SER A 26 -1.97 -13.88 -7.53
C SER A 26 -1.41 -14.99 -6.63
N TYR A 27 -2.06 -15.22 -5.50
CA TYR A 27 -1.71 -16.31 -4.59
C TYR A 27 -2.98 -16.86 -3.93
N ARG A 28 -2.96 -18.13 -3.54
CA ARG A 28 -4.04 -18.73 -2.74
C ARG A 28 -3.73 -18.55 -1.26
N VAL A 29 -4.77 -18.42 -0.43
CA VAL A 29 -4.57 -18.25 1.03
C VAL A 29 -3.79 -19.44 1.61
N GLN A 30 -4.11 -20.65 1.18
CA GLN A 30 -3.49 -21.90 1.62
C GLN A 30 -2.10 -22.20 1.04
N ASP A 31 -1.55 -21.33 0.19
CA ASP A 31 -0.15 -21.46 -0.22
C ASP A 31 0.82 -21.03 0.91
N GLY A 32 0.29 -20.56 2.05
CA GLY A 32 1.05 -20.21 3.24
C GLY A 32 1.51 -21.42 4.07
N ALA A 33 2.14 -21.15 5.21
CA ALA A 33 2.55 -22.20 6.15
C ALA A 33 1.33 -22.85 6.84
N ALA A 34 1.46 -24.12 7.23
CA ALA A 34 0.44 -24.86 7.96
C ALA A 34 0.10 -24.19 9.30
N TRP A 35 -1.20 -24.15 9.63
CA TRP A 35 -1.70 -23.46 10.83
C TRP A 35 -1.06 -23.90 12.13
N ASP A 36 -0.75 -25.19 12.25
CA ASP A 36 -0.19 -25.83 13.46
C ASP A 36 1.28 -25.49 13.72
N THR A 37 1.92 -24.78 12.79
CA THR A 37 3.28 -24.23 12.96
C THR A 37 3.31 -22.88 13.65
N ASN A 38 2.14 -22.38 14.08
CA ASN A 38 1.92 -21.02 14.57
C ASN A 38 2.53 -19.94 13.64
N PRO A 39 2.17 -19.92 12.34
CA PRO A 39 2.76 -18.99 11.40
C PRO A 39 2.39 -17.55 11.72
N GLN A 40 3.20 -16.61 11.23
CA GLN A 40 2.89 -15.19 11.34
C GLN A 40 1.57 -14.86 10.64
N VAL A 41 0.80 -13.97 11.24
CA VAL A 41 -0.45 -13.46 10.66
C VAL A 41 -0.15 -12.33 9.67
N TYR A 42 -0.66 -12.46 8.45
CA TYR A 42 -0.50 -11.45 7.39
C TYR A 42 -1.84 -10.82 6.99
N SER A 43 -1.86 -9.50 6.78
CA SER A 43 -2.86 -8.89 5.91
C SER A 43 -2.63 -9.32 4.47
N ALA A 44 -3.63 -9.14 3.59
CA ALA A 44 -3.46 -9.49 2.18
C ALA A 44 -2.40 -8.60 1.49
N GLN A 45 -2.29 -7.33 1.89
CA GLN A 45 -1.21 -6.46 1.45
C GLN A 45 0.17 -6.89 1.98
N GLU A 46 0.26 -7.37 3.22
CA GLU A 46 1.52 -7.89 3.77
C GLU A 46 1.94 -9.20 3.11
N ALA A 47 0.99 -10.08 2.81
CA ALA A 47 1.24 -11.28 2.03
C ALA A 47 1.71 -10.95 0.60
N ALA A 48 1.11 -9.94 -0.04
CA ALA A 48 1.58 -9.45 -1.33
C ALA A 48 3.02 -8.90 -1.26
N ALA A 49 3.36 -8.12 -0.22
CA ALA A 49 4.72 -7.63 -0.03
C ALA A 49 5.72 -8.77 0.25
N LEU A 50 5.32 -9.80 1.01
CA LEU A 50 6.11 -10.99 1.25
C LEU A 50 6.45 -11.74 -0.05
N LEU A 51 5.45 -11.92 -0.93
CA LEU A 51 5.57 -12.73 -2.15
C LEU A 51 6.17 -11.97 -3.34
N PHE A 52 5.87 -10.68 -3.46
CA PHE A 52 6.23 -9.87 -4.63
C PHE A 52 7.24 -8.74 -4.31
N GLY A 53 7.67 -8.62 -3.05
CA GLY A 53 8.64 -7.62 -2.56
C GLY A 53 8.06 -6.22 -2.36
N GLY A 54 8.82 -5.28 -1.77
CA GLY A 54 8.34 -3.91 -1.51
C GLY A 54 7.58 -3.78 -0.20
N ALA A 55 6.72 -2.75 -0.09
CA ALA A 55 5.94 -2.46 1.11
C ALA A 55 4.46 -2.84 0.92
N PRO A 56 3.72 -3.17 2.00
CA PRO A 56 2.29 -3.47 1.92
C PRO A 56 1.46 -2.38 1.23
N THR A 57 1.84 -1.11 1.44
CA THR A 57 1.19 0.06 0.83
C THR A 57 1.40 0.18 -0.68
N ASP A 58 2.32 -0.59 -1.25
CA ASP A 58 2.57 -0.62 -2.70
C ASP A 58 1.52 -1.46 -3.44
N TYR A 59 0.59 -2.10 -2.71
CA TYR A 59 -0.34 -3.07 -3.25
C TYR A 59 -1.80 -2.74 -3.00
N ALA A 60 -2.63 -3.04 -3.99
CA ALA A 60 -4.07 -3.23 -3.85
C ALA A 60 -4.42 -4.68 -4.16
N ILE A 61 -5.38 -5.22 -3.42
CA ILE A 61 -5.81 -6.62 -3.48
C ILE A 61 -7.24 -6.68 -4.00
N SER A 62 -7.49 -7.68 -4.82
CA SER A 62 -8.78 -7.96 -5.40
C SER A 62 -9.12 -9.43 -5.22
N ILE A 63 -10.38 -9.72 -4.90
CA ILE A 63 -10.96 -11.06 -5.06
C ILE A 63 -11.66 -11.23 -6.41
N ASN A 64 -11.76 -10.16 -7.20
CA ASN A 64 -12.22 -10.24 -8.58
C ASN A 64 -11.08 -10.76 -9.48
N PRO A 65 -11.33 -11.79 -10.31
CA PRO A 65 -10.30 -12.42 -11.15
C PRO A 65 -9.92 -11.64 -12.40
N SER A 66 -10.52 -10.47 -12.67
CA SER A 66 -10.12 -9.63 -13.78
C SER A 66 -8.70 -9.11 -13.55
N ILE A 67 -7.76 -9.49 -14.43
CA ILE A 67 -6.35 -9.08 -14.37
C ILE A 67 -5.99 -7.94 -15.34
N SER A 68 -6.94 -7.49 -16.15
CA SER A 68 -6.72 -6.48 -17.20
C SER A 68 -7.46 -5.17 -16.95
N ASN A 69 -8.48 -5.19 -16.08
CA ASN A 69 -9.26 -4.00 -15.77
C ASN A 69 -9.09 -3.58 -14.30
N PRO A 70 -8.24 -2.57 -14.02
CA PRO A 70 -8.01 -2.12 -12.65
C PRO A 70 -9.23 -1.47 -11.99
N SER A 71 -10.27 -1.07 -12.75
CA SER A 71 -11.51 -0.54 -12.15
C SER A 71 -12.34 -1.60 -11.41
N THR A 72 -11.94 -2.87 -11.48
CA THR A 72 -12.60 -4.00 -10.82
C THR A 72 -11.97 -4.40 -9.50
N ILE A 73 -10.87 -3.73 -9.09
CA ILE A 73 -10.17 -4.01 -7.83
C ILE A 73 -11.13 -3.78 -6.65
N THR A 74 -11.29 -4.81 -5.82
CA THR A 74 -12.29 -4.79 -4.73
C THR A 74 -11.78 -4.19 -3.43
N HIS A 75 -10.47 -4.00 -3.28
CA HIS A 75 -9.82 -3.59 -2.02
C HIS A 75 -10.13 -4.53 -0.84
N THR A 76 -10.31 -5.81 -1.18
CA THR A 76 -10.60 -6.89 -0.25
C THR A 76 -9.76 -8.11 -0.59
N GLY A 77 -9.52 -8.96 0.39
CA GLY A 77 -8.87 -10.25 0.21
C GLY A 77 -9.64 -11.37 0.89
N TYR A 78 -9.37 -12.59 0.48
CA TYR A 78 -9.70 -13.80 1.22
C TYR A 78 -8.72 -13.99 2.38
N TYR A 79 -9.25 -14.44 3.51
CA TYR A 79 -8.50 -14.74 4.73
C TYR A 79 -9.03 -16.01 5.38
N SER A 80 -8.14 -16.74 6.03
CA SER A 80 -8.48 -17.79 6.98
C SER A 80 -8.54 -17.19 8.38
N PRO A 81 -9.71 -17.16 9.04
CA PRO A 81 -9.83 -16.82 10.45
C PRO A 81 -9.72 -18.09 11.32
N TRP A 82 -9.14 -17.96 12.51
CA TRP A 82 -9.04 -19.09 13.43
C TRP A 82 -10.41 -19.61 13.86
N GLY A 83 -10.65 -20.91 13.67
CA GLY A 83 -11.87 -21.59 14.10
C GLY A 83 -13.13 -21.14 13.36
N LEU A 84 -13.00 -20.53 12.19
CA LEU A 84 -14.08 -20.11 11.31
C LEU A 84 -13.75 -20.45 9.85
N GLU A 85 -14.77 -20.51 9.00
CA GLU A 85 -14.58 -20.68 7.56
C GLU A 85 -13.84 -19.49 6.93
N CYS A 86 -13.22 -19.74 5.76
CA CYS A 86 -12.62 -18.69 4.95
C CYS A 86 -13.59 -17.52 4.70
N GLY A 87 -13.10 -16.28 4.79
CA GLY A 87 -13.93 -15.09 4.66
C GLY A 87 -13.27 -13.98 3.86
N VAL A 88 -14.08 -12.99 3.47
CA VAL A 88 -13.63 -11.80 2.74
C VAL A 88 -13.55 -10.61 3.69
N PHE A 89 -12.39 -9.95 3.71
CA PHE A 89 -12.12 -8.82 4.61
C PHE A 89 -11.33 -7.71 3.88
N PRO A 90 -11.22 -6.50 4.45
CA PRO A 90 -10.38 -5.44 3.90
C PRO A 90 -8.93 -5.89 3.67
N GLU A 91 -8.31 -5.43 2.59
CA GLU A 91 -6.96 -5.85 2.15
C GLU A 91 -5.82 -5.60 3.17
N GLY A 92 -5.99 -4.63 4.07
CA GLY A 92 -5.06 -4.35 5.17
C GLY A 92 -5.47 -4.95 6.52
N GLY A 93 -6.60 -5.65 6.60
CA GLY A 93 -7.22 -6.07 7.86
C GLY A 93 -6.82 -7.47 8.32
N LYS A 94 -5.88 -7.57 9.26
CA LYS A 94 -5.56 -8.82 9.97
C LYS A 94 -6.00 -8.79 11.44
N VAL A 95 -6.04 -9.96 12.08
CA VAL A 95 -6.27 -10.11 13.53
C VAL A 95 -5.20 -11.02 14.09
N ASP A 96 -4.55 -10.60 15.17
CA ASP A 96 -3.50 -11.33 15.88
C ASP A 96 -3.62 -10.93 17.36
N GLN A 97 -4.49 -11.60 18.10
CA GLN A 97 -4.79 -11.26 19.50
C GLN A 97 -3.93 -12.10 20.44
N GLY A 98 -3.36 -11.49 21.48
CA GLY A 98 -2.62 -12.23 22.51
C GLY A 98 -1.15 -12.39 22.14
N ALA A 99 -0.63 -13.61 22.22
CA ALA A 99 0.71 -13.92 21.74
C ALA A 99 0.73 -13.82 20.21
N SER A 100 1.89 -13.51 19.63
CA SER A 100 1.98 -13.38 18.17
C SER A 100 1.88 -14.73 17.48
N GLY A 101 1.07 -14.79 16.44
CA GLY A 101 0.97 -15.93 15.55
C GLY A 101 -0.48 -16.37 15.31
N TYR A 102 -0.64 -17.30 14.39
CA TYR A 102 -1.97 -17.74 13.95
C TYR A 102 -2.68 -18.65 14.96
N ASP A 103 -1.96 -19.49 15.70
CA ASP A 103 -2.50 -20.54 16.59
C ASP A 103 -2.45 -20.18 18.08
N ASP A 104 -1.68 -19.16 18.48
CA ASP A 104 -1.56 -18.76 19.89
C ASP A 104 -2.25 -17.41 20.11
N PRO A 105 -3.27 -17.28 21.00
CA PRO A 105 -3.77 -18.21 22.02
C PRO A 105 -4.86 -19.18 21.52
N GLY A 106 -5.07 -19.26 20.20
CA GLY A 106 -6.17 -19.99 19.60
C GLY A 106 -7.53 -19.42 20.02
N GLY A 107 -8.60 -20.07 19.60
CA GLY A 107 -9.98 -19.65 19.88
C GLY A 107 -10.64 -18.84 18.77
N ILE A 108 -11.96 -18.88 18.72
CA ILE A 108 -12.74 -18.35 17.59
C ILE A 108 -12.35 -16.89 17.33
N ASN A 109 -11.89 -16.61 16.11
CA ASN A 109 -11.56 -15.27 15.59
C ASN A 109 -10.48 -14.52 16.41
N THR A 110 -9.58 -15.24 17.08
CA THR A 110 -8.41 -14.63 17.73
C THR A 110 -7.27 -14.36 16.75
N ALA A 111 -7.21 -15.09 15.64
CA ALA A 111 -6.34 -14.80 14.51
C ALA A 111 -7.09 -14.75 13.18
N ARG A 112 -6.54 -14.01 12.21
CA ARG A 112 -7.02 -13.97 10.82
C ARG A 112 -5.89 -13.58 9.88
N SER A 113 -5.46 -14.52 9.04
CA SER A 113 -4.35 -14.36 8.09
C SER A 113 -4.80 -14.54 6.64
N ALA A 114 -4.25 -13.72 5.74
CA ALA A 114 -4.43 -13.87 4.31
C ALA A 114 -3.47 -14.91 3.69
N TYR A 115 -2.56 -15.49 4.48
CA TYR A 115 -1.55 -16.42 3.98
C TYR A 115 -1.22 -17.48 5.05
N VAL A 116 -1.99 -18.56 5.05
CA VAL A 116 -1.93 -19.71 5.98
C VAL A 116 -2.73 -20.88 5.39
N ASP A 117 -2.23 -22.10 5.54
CA ASP A 117 -2.91 -23.33 5.14
C ASP A 117 -3.80 -23.83 6.30
N ASP A 118 -5.11 -23.60 6.18
CA ASP A 118 -6.14 -23.90 7.21
C ASP A 118 -7.56 -23.96 6.63
N ASN A 119 -8.37 -22.91 6.80
CA ASN A 119 -9.81 -22.93 6.53
C ASN A 119 -10.20 -22.42 5.14
N CYS A 120 -9.20 -22.15 4.27
CA CYS A 120 -9.38 -21.74 2.88
C CYS A 120 -8.93 -22.85 1.92
N PHE A 121 -9.48 -22.84 0.71
CA PHE A 121 -9.39 -23.86 -0.33
C PHE A 121 -8.99 -23.26 -1.70
N GLU A 122 -8.99 -24.11 -2.73
CA GLU A 122 -8.41 -23.81 -4.06
C GLU A 122 -9.00 -22.61 -4.80
N ASP A 123 -10.22 -22.20 -4.47
CA ASP A 123 -10.94 -21.09 -5.11
C ASP A 123 -10.74 -19.73 -4.41
N GLN A 124 -10.13 -19.68 -3.22
CA GLN A 124 -9.87 -18.43 -2.49
C GLN A 124 -8.52 -17.82 -2.88
N THR A 125 -8.50 -17.26 -4.09
CA THR A 125 -7.33 -16.59 -4.68
C THR A 125 -7.39 -15.07 -4.49
N ASN A 126 -6.29 -14.49 -4.03
CA ASN A 126 -6.08 -13.05 -3.95
C ASN A 126 -5.29 -12.58 -5.19
N TYR A 127 -5.83 -11.62 -5.94
CA TYR A 127 -5.20 -11.01 -7.11
C TYR A 127 -4.52 -9.70 -6.71
N VAL A 128 -3.25 -9.56 -7.07
CA VAL A 128 -2.37 -8.50 -6.57
C VAL A 128 -2.04 -7.49 -7.65
N TRP A 129 -2.27 -6.22 -7.32
CA TRP A 129 -2.01 -5.07 -8.17
C TRP A 129 -1.02 -4.14 -7.49
N ARG A 130 0.08 -3.78 -8.16
CA ARG A 130 0.93 -2.68 -7.68
C ARG A 130 0.23 -1.35 -7.94
N VAL A 131 0.18 -0.50 -6.92
CA VAL A 131 -0.24 0.89 -7.02
C VAL A 131 0.99 1.78 -7.20
N GLN A 132 1.20 2.30 -8.40
CA GLN A 132 2.20 3.35 -8.59
C GLN A 132 1.50 4.71 -8.57
N ALA A 133 2.02 5.64 -7.78
CA ALA A 133 1.72 7.04 -8.00
C ALA A 133 2.19 7.40 -9.41
N THR A 134 1.27 7.58 -10.35
CA THR A 134 1.65 8.12 -11.65
C THR A 134 2.04 9.57 -11.40
N PRO A 135 3.30 9.98 -11.65
CA PRO A 135 3.62 11.40 -11.55
C PRO A 135 2.72 12.13 -12.54
N LEU A 136 1.99 13.13 -12.05
CA LEU A 136 1.18 13.99 -12.91
C LEU A 136 2.07 14.47 -14.05
N LYS A 137 1.68 14.15 -15.28
CA LYS A 137 2.31 14.76 -16.44
C LYS A 137 1.98 16.25 -16.32
N ALA A 138 2.98 17.08 -16.03
CA ALA A 138 2.79 18.52 -15.98
C ALA A 138 2.22 18.95 -17.34
N THR A 139 0.93 19.25 -17.40
CA THR A 139 0.34 19.87 -18.57
C THR A 139 0.94 21.26 -18.63
N PRO A 140 1.74 21.61 -19.67
CA PRO A 140 2.13 23.00 -19.86
C PRO A 140 0.82 23.78 -20.03
N VAL A 141 0.45 24.56 -19.02
CA VAL A 141 -0.70 25.47 -19.11
C VAL A 141 -0.34 26.47 -20.21
N PRO A 142 -1.04 26.48 -21.35
CA PRO A 142 -0.79 27.48 -22.37
C PRO A 142 -1.38 28.79 -21.86
N GLY A 143 -0.52 29.61 -21.24
CA GLY A 143 -0.88 30.96 -20.81
C GLY A 143 -0.57 31.23 -19.34
N LEU A 144 0.72 31.37 -19.03
CA LEU A 144 1.28 32.36 -18.10
C LEU A 144 2.80 32.20 -18.17
N GLY A 145 3.40 32.90 -19.12
CA GLY A 145 4.84 33.05 -19.18
C GLY A 145 5.36 33.72 -17.90
N LEU A 146 6.54 33.28 -17.49
CA LEU A 146 7.42 33.83 -16.45
C LEU A 146 6.88 33.82 -15.01
N LEU A 147 7.39 32.90 -14.20
CA LEU A 147 8.34 33.23 -13.11
C LEU A 147 8.76 31.96 -12.34
N GLY A 148 10.07 31.71 -12.32
CA GLY A 148 10.76 31.15 -11.16
C GLY A 148 10.85 29.63 -11.03
N LEU A 149 11.85 29.04 -11.69
CA LEU A 149 12.57 27.90 -11.13
C LEU A 149 13.26 28.36 -9.83
N LEU A 150 12.98 27.70 -8.71
CA LEU A 150 13.89 27.61 -7.57
C LEU A 150 13.65 26.30 -6.84
N SER A 151 14.39 25.27 -7.26
CA SER A 151 14.64 24.09 -6.45
C SER A 151 15.55 24.49 -5.29
N LEU A 152 14.98 24.58 -4.09
CA LEU A 152 15.75 24.76 -2.86
C LEU A 152 15.28 23.73 -1.82
N SER A 153 15.94 22.58 -1.79
CA SER A 153 15.97 21.76 -0.58
C SER A 153 17.42 21.73 -0.09
N ALA A 154 17.66 22.60 0.89
CA ALA A 154 18.86 22.62 1.70
C ALA A 154 18.96 21.29 2.48
N VAL A 155 20.08 20.59 2.31
CA VAL A 155 20.54 19.59 3.29
C VAL A 155 21.45 20.34 4.27
N LEU A 156 20.89 20.72 5.42
CA LEU A 156 21.67 21.06 6.62
C LEU A 156 22.05 19.77 7.34
N GLY A 157 23.32 19.63 7.72
CA GLY A 157 23.72 18.76 8.83
C GLY A 157 25.07 18.10 8.65
N GLY A 158 26.14 18.71 9.18
CA GLY A 158 27.43 18.03 9.34
C GLY A 158 28.63 18.94 9.48
N VAL A 159 28.68 19.77 10.53
CA VAL A 159 29.91 20.45 10.98
C VAL A 159 30.76 19.41 11.72
N GLY A 160 32.00 19.18 11.25
CA GLY A 160 32.96 18.29 11.90
C GLY A 160 34.40 18.66 11.54
N PHE A 161 35.04 19.40 12.44
CA PHE A 161 36.42 19.87 12.45
C PHE A 161 37.49 18.81 12.13
N GLY A 162 38.61 19.24 11.52
CA GLY A 162 39.88 18.48 11.64
C GLY A 162 40.95 18.74 10.59
N LEU A 163 41.45 19.98 10.45
CA LEU A 163 42.75 20.21 9.80
C LEU A 163 43.86 19.50 10.60
N LYS A 164 44.63 18.61 9.97
CA LYS A 164 45.99 18.32 10.41
C LYS A 164 46.97 18.50 9.26
N HIS A 165 47.84 19.48 9.48
CA HIS A 165 48.95 19.93 8.66
C HIS A 165 49.84 18.78 8.16
N ARG A 166 50.26 18.88 6.89
CA ARG A 166 51.39 18.16 6.32
C ARG A 166 52.42 19.19 5.85
N SER A 167 53.60 19.19 6.44
CA SER A 167 54.79 19.89 5.94
C SER A 167 56.04 19.25 6.53
N GLY A 168 56.90 18.68 5.68
CA GLY A 168 58.14 17.99 6.04
C GLY A 168 58.14 16.56 5.57
#